data_AF-A0A7W0MM17-F1
#
_entry.id   AF-A0A7W0MM17-F1
#
_cell.length_a   1.000
_cell.length_b   1.000
_cell.length_c   1.000
_cell.angle_alpha   90.00
_cell.angle_beta   90.00
_cell.angle_gamma   90.00
#
_symmetry.space_group_name_H-M   'P 1'
#
loop_
_entity.id
_entity.type
_entity.pdbx_description
1 polymer ?
#
loop_
_entity_poly.entity_id
_entity_poly.type
_entity_poly.pdbx_seq_one_letter_code
_entity_poly.pdbx_strand_id
1 'polypeptide(L)' 'MTRDAVIETLRRVALPEGGNVVDADLLRALTIEGETVRFLLEVDPARGRALEPVRAAAQAAVAALPGVATVSALLT' A
#
# COMPACT_ATOMS: atom_id res chain seq x y z
N MET A 1 2.26 4.26 -15.56
CA MET A 1 2.22 3.27 -14.47
C MET A 1 1.01 2.35 -14.66
N THR A 2 1.14 1.03 -14.43
CA THR A 2 0.00 0.09 -14.53
C THR A 2 -0.49 -0.32 -13.14
N ARG A 3 -1.79 -0.63 -13.01
CA ARG A 3 -2.37 -1.14 -11.77
C ARG A 3 -1.68 -2.40 -11.26
N ASP A 4 -1.40 -3.35 -12.13
CA ASP A 4 -0.78 -4.63 -11.75
C ASP A 4 0.62 -4.44 -11.17
N ALA A 5 1.44 -3.56 -11.76
CA ALA A 5 2.76 -3.24 -11.21
C ALA A 5 2.71 -2.68 -9.78
N VAL A 6 1.70 -1.86 -9.46
CA VAL A 6 1.51 -1.36 -8.09
C VAL A 6 1.09 -2.48 -7.15
N ILE A 7 0.16 -3.35 -7.58
CA ILE A 7 -0.29 -4.50 -6.78
C ILE A 7 0.86 -5.45 -6.49
N GLU A 8 1.65 -5.81 -7.49
CA GLU A 8 2.81 -6.69 -7.33
C GLU A 8 3.89 -6.06 -6.42
N THR A 9 3.99 -4.74 -6.41
CA THR A 9 4.86 -4.03 -5.47
C THR A 9 4.33 -4.09 -4.04
N LEU A 10 3.03 -3.85 -3.86
CA LEU A 10 2.37 -3.94 -2.56
C LEU A 10 2.39 -5.37 -2.00
N ARG A 11 2.33 -6.42 -2.84
CA ARG A 11 2.51 -7.82 -2.42
C ARG A 11 3.84 -8.10 -1.72
N ARG A 12 4.87 -7.27 -1.94
CA ARG A 12 6.18 -7.40 -1.29
C ARG A 12 6.23 -6.78 0.10
N VAL A 13 5.19 -6.05 0.50
CA VAL A 13 5.10 -5.39 1.81
C VAL A 13 4.59 -6.40 2.82
N ALA A 14 5.51 -6.92 3.63
CA ALA A 14 5.21 -7.95 4.63
C ALA A 14 4.45 -7.38 5.83
N LEU A 15 3.59 -8.23 6.42
CA LEU A 15 2.90 -7.96 7.67
C LEU A 15 3.68 -8.53 8.87
N PRO A 16 3.62 -7.90 10.06
CA PRO A 16 4.28 -8.41 11.28
C PRO A 16 3.87 -9.82 11.67
N GLU A 17 2.60 -10.18 11.43
CA GLU A 17 2.03 -11.50 11.69
C GLU A 17 2.32 -12.54 10.59
N GLY A 18 2.98 -12.13 9.51
CA GLY A 18 3.22 -12.95 8.32
C GLY A 18 2.27 -12.65 7.17
N GLY A 19 2.66 -13.03 5.95
CA GLY A 19 1.94 -12.67 4.73
C GLY A 19 2.26 -11.24 4.26
N ASN A 20 1.37 -10.68 3.42
CA ASN A 20 1.52 -9.33 2.87
C ASN A 20 0.18 -8.59 2.78
N VAL A 21 0.23 -7.27 2.57
CA VAL A 21 -0.95 -6.39 2.59
C VAL A 21 -2.00 -6.72 1.53
N VAL A 22 -1.63 -7.36 0.42
CA VAL A 22 -2.56 -7.71 -0.67
C VAL A 22 -3.22 -9.05 -0.40
N ASP A 23 -2.44 -10.07 -0.05
CA ASP A 23 -2.97 -11.41 0.25
C ASP A 23 -3.79 -11.47 1.54
N ALA A 24 -3.53 -10.54 2.46
CA ALA A 24 -4.36 -10.33 3.66
C ALA A 24 -5.63 -9.52 3.40
N ASP A 25 -5.95 -9.21 2.13
CA ASP A 25 -7.15 -8.44 1.72
C ASP A 25 -7.27 -7.05 2.38
N LEU A 26 -6.15 -6.43 2.75
CA LEU A 26 -6.16 -5.09 3.36
C LEU A 26 -6.30 -3.98 2.32
N LEU A 27 -5.90 -4.22 1.06
CA LEU A 27 -5.94 -3.24 -0.01
C LEU A 27 -7.39 -3.02 -0.53
N ARG A 28 -8.05 -1.93 -0.13
CA ARG A 28 -9.45 -1.66 -0.53
C ARG A 28 -9.61 -0.83 -1.80
N ALA A 29 -8.87 0.26 -1.90
CA ALA A 29 -8.97 1.18 -3.03
C ALA A 29 -7.62 1.34 -3.72
N LEU A 30 -7.61 1.04 -5.02
CA LEU A 30 -6.59 1.21 -6.05
C LEU A 30 -6.80 2.39 -6.99
N THR A 31 -6.31 3.61 -6.75
CA THR A 31 -6.43 4.71 -7.74
C THR A 31 -5.08 5.14 -8.30
N ILE A 32 -4.98 5.21 -9.63
CA ILE A 32 -3.81 5.71 -10.36
C ILE A 32 -4.29 6.80 -11.31
N GLU A 33 -3.79 8.02 -11.12
CA GLU A 33 -4.14 9.21 -11.90
C GLU A 33 -2.85 9.89 -12.36
N GLY A 34 -2.49 9.73 -13.63
CA GLY A 34 -1.20 10.19 -14.15
C GLY A 34 -0.03 9.56 -13.37
N GLU A 35 0.77 10.41 -12.71
CA GLU A 35 1.91 10.02 -11.88
C GLU A 35 1.57 9.95 -10.38
N THR A 36 0.29 10.09 -10.03
CA THR A 36 -0.20 10.02 -8.64
C THR A 36 -0.83 8.67 -8.36
N VAL A 37 -0.43 8.04 -7.25
CA VAL A 37 -0.99 6.78 -6.77
C VAL A 37 -1.60 6.97 -5.39
N ARG A 38 -2.85 6.53 -5.23
CA ARG A 38 -3.58 6.61 -3.96
C ARG A 38 -4.15 5.25 -3.60
N PHE A 39 -3.93 4.82 -2.36
CA PHE A 39 -4.50 3.58 -1.88
C PHE A 39 -4.85 3.58 -0.39
N LEU A 40 -5.78 2.70 -0.04
CA LEU A 40 -6.27 2.50 1.32
C LEU A 40 -5.94 1.09 1.79
N LEU A 41 -5.40 1.01 3.01
CA LEU A 41 -5.21 -0.22 3.76
C LEU A 41 -6.26 -0.25 4.89
N GLU A 42 -7.27 -1.09 4.76
CA GLU A 42 -8.28 -1.29 5.80
C GLU A 42 -7.74 -2.23 6.86
N VAL A 43 -7.78 -1.80 8.11
CA VAL A 43 -7.22 -2.54 9.23
C VAL A 43 -8.15 -2.49 10.43
N ASP A 44 -8.00 -3.45 11.35
CA ASP A 44 -8.70 -3.36 12.62
C ASP A 44 -8.25 -2.09 13.39
N PRO A 45 -9.16 -1.26 13.91
CA PRO A 45 -8.82 -0.03 14.65
C PRO A 45 -7.86 -0.27 15.83
N ALA A 46 -7.94 -1.43 16.49
CA ALA A 46 -7.03 -1.80 17.56
C ALA A 46 -5.58 -1.99 17.08
N ARG A 47 -5.40 -2.25 15.78
CA ARG A 47 -4.12 -2.56 15.14
C ARG A 47 -3.55 -1.41 14.32
N GLY A 48 -4.34 -0.38 14.02
CA GLY A 48 -3.94 0.73 13.15
C GLY A 48 -2.59 1.35 13.52
N ARG A 49 -2.33 1.62 14.81
CA ARG A 49 -1.04 2.16 15.27
C ARG A 49 0.14 1.21 15.03
N ALA A 50 -0.07 -0.10 15.18
CA ALA A 50 0.97 -1.10 14.97
C ALA A 50 1.28 -1.33 13.48
N LEU A 51 0.35 -1.01 12.59
CA LEU A 51 0.49 -1.15 11.14
C LEU A 51 0.92 0.14 10.43
N GLU A 52 1.12 1.24 11.17
CA GLU A 52 1.69 2.48 10.62
C GLU A 52 3.04 2.27 9.91
N PRO A 53 3.98 1.46 10.43
CA PRO A 53 5.22 1.13 9.71
C PRO A 53 4.95 0.38 8.39
N VAL A 54 3.91 -0.47 8.34
CA VAL A 54 3.50 -1.20 7.12
C VAL A 54 2.95 -0.22 6.08
N ARG A 55 2.08 0.71 6.49
CA ARG A 55 1.56 1.79 5.63
C ARG A 55 2.69 2.63 5.06
N ALA A 56 3.64 3.03 5.89
CA ALA A 56 4.81 3.80 5.47
C ALA A 56 5.69 3.03 4.48
N ALA A 57 5.95 1.73 4.75
CA ALA A 57 6.70 0.87 3.85
C ALA A 57 6.00 0.68 2.50
N ALA A 58 4.68 0.49 2.50
CA ALA A 58 3.87 0.42 1.28
C ALA A 58 3.95 1.72 0.47
N GLN A 59 3.80 2.87 1.13
CA GLN A 59 3.91 4.17 0.46
C GLN A 59 5.28 4.35 -0.17
N ALA A 60 6.35 4.03 0.55
CA ALA A 60 7.73 4.14 0.06
C ALA A 60 8.01 3.19 -1.11
N ALA A 61 7.54 1.94 -1.03
CA ALA A 61 7.72 0.96 -2.10
C ALA A 61 7.05 1.40 -3.41
N VAL A 62 5.82 1.94 -3.33
CA VAL A 62 5.11 2.46 -4.49
C VAL A 62 5.75 3.75 -5.01
N ALA A 63 6.24 4.62 -4.13
CA ALA A 63 6.91 5.86 -4.51
C ALA A 63 8.23 5.60 -5.26
N ALA A 64 8.88 4.47 -5.01
CA ALA A 64 10.09 4.06 -5.72
C ALA A 64 9.84 3.53 -7.14
N LEU A 65 8.58 3.37 -7.56
CA LEU A 65 8.27 2.84 -8.88
C LEU A 65 8.49 3.90 -9.99
N PRO A 66 9.04 3.51 -11.15
CA PRO A 66 9.25 4.43 -12.26
C PRO A 66 7.95 5.09 -12.75
N GLY A 67 7.92 6.41 -12.83
CA GLY A 67 6.74 7.18 -13.26
C GLY A 67 5.72 7.42 -12.15
N VAL A 68 6.10 7.27 -10.88
CA VAL A 68 5.34 7.75 -9.72
C VAL A 68 6.01 8.99 -9.18
N ALA A 69 5.27 10.10 -9.12
CA ALA A 69 5.71 11.35 -8.53
C ALA A 69 5.13 11.56 -7.13
N THR A 70 3.88 11.14 -6.91
CA THR A 70 3.17 11.35 -5.64
C THR A 70 2.48 10.07 -5.21
N VAL A 71 2.59 9.73 -3.91
CA VAL A 71 1.87 8.60 -3.31
C VAL A 71 1.16 9.06 -2.04
N SER A 72 -0.10 8.65 -1.90
CA SER A 72 -0.85 8.76 -0.64
C SER A 72 -1.34 7.39 -0.22
N ALA A 73 -0.97 6.98 0.99
CA ALA A 73 -1.40 5.73 1.62
C ALA A 73 -2.12 6.05 2.93
N LEU A 74 -3.36 5.61 3.07
CA LEU A 74 -4.15 5.78 4.28
C LEU A 74 -4.37 4.43 4.98
N LEU A 75 -4.35 4.45 6.31
CA LEU A 75 -4.91 3.39 7.14
C LEU A 75 -6.31 3.82 7.58
N THR A 76 -7.27 2.93 7.46
CA THR A 76 -8.67 3.16 7.86
C THR A 76 -9.19 2.03 8.72
#